data_AF-A0AAW2P8Q8-F1
#
_entry.id   AF-A0AAW2P8Q8-F1
#
_cell.length_a   1.000
_cell.length_b   1.000
_cell.length_c   1.000
_cell.angle_alpha   90.00
_cell.angle_beta   90.00
_cell.angle_gamma   90.00
#
_symmetry.space_group_name_H-M   'P 1'
#
loop_
_entity.id
_entity.type
_entity.pdbx_description
1 polymer ?
#
loop_
_entity_poly.entity_id
_entity_poly.type
_entity_poly.pdbx_seq_one_letter_code
_entity_poly.pdbx_strand_id
1 'polypeptide(L)'
;MTKNEISCEEEIEVGGWGWGGGESQKWTYKPQDGIFTQIIVAYGDQCIKSIRFVDGSMEYSPQFGAASANGTNTQIINIDHPEEYLIGVSVDFPSDACIFVRPLRFHTNVDDIFKDCVPRYPGPWGGCGGRHWDDGVFSAVKQIHVHVSAFVCIRGIQFEYLGRDGRSTWSPCHGANFVKPEKIEIKCKEEEEVLIGVAGFYGRVKGSGEIEVIKSLSFYTNKRLFGP
;
A
#
# COMPACT_ATOMS: atom_id res chain seq x y z
N MET A 1 -26.97 11.18 -30.71
CA MET A 1 -25.59 10.98 -30.21
C MET A 1 -25.59 11.35 -28.75
N THR A 2 -25.76 10.37 -27.87
CA THR A 2 -25.58 10.54 -26.42
C THR A 2 -24.10 10.37 -26.12
N LYS A 3 -23.48 11.40 -25.54
CA LYS A 3 -22.15 11.30 -24.95
C LYS A 3 -22.25 10.33 -23.77
N ASN A 4 -21.56 9.20 -23.85
CA ASN A 4 -21.22 8.42 -22.66
C ASN A 4 -20.18 9.26 -21.91
N GLU A 5 -20.61 9.95 -20.87
CA GLU A 5 -19.72 10.38 -19.80
C GLU A 5 -19.26 9.11 -19.09
N ILE A 6 -17.99 8.74 -19.30
CA ILE A 6 -17.32 7.77 -18.46
C ILE A 6 -16.88 8.54 -17.23
N SER A 7 -17.69 8.50 -16.16
CA SER A 7 -17.25 8.94 -14.83
C SER A 7 -16.36 7.83 -14.24
N CYS A 8 -15.06 7.88 -14.54
CA CYS A 8 -14.08 7.05 -13.82
C CYS A 8 -13.56 7.83 -12.61
N GLU A 9 -14.36 7.87 -11.54
CA GLU A 9 -13.80 8.04 -10.19
C GLU A 9 -13.67 6.64 -9.58
N GLU A 10 -12.63 5.92 -9.97
CA GLU A 10 -12.26 4.65 -9.36
C GLU A 10 -11.16 4.92 -8.32
N GLU A 11 -11.54 4.86 -7.04
CA GLU A 11 -10.62 5.00 -5.90
C GLU A 11 -9.97 3.67 -5.55
N ILE A 12 -8.73 3.71 -5.06
CA ILE A 12 -8.01 2.54 -4.57
C ILE A 12 -8.07 2.53 -3.04
N GLU A 13 -8.69 1.51 -2.43
CA GLU A 13 -8.61 1.28 -0.98
C GLU A 13 -7.20 0.80 -0.64
N VAL A 14 -6.42 1.64 0.05
CA VAL A 14 -5.08 1.29 0.51
C VAL A 14 -5.09 1.06 2.02
N GLY A 15 -4.83 -0.17 2.42
CA GLY A 15 -4.54 -0.51 3.81
C GLY A 15 -5.75 -0.61 4.73
N GLY A 16 -5.58 -0.05 5.94
CA GLY A 16 -6.15 -0.54 7.19
C GLY A 16 -5.03 -1.06 8.09
N TRP A 17 -4.11 -0.19 8.50
CA TRP A 17 -2.95 -0.58 9.31
C TRP A 17 -3.27 -0.46 10.80
N GLY A 18 -3.10 -1.55 11.55
CA GLY A 18 -3.40 -1.61 12.99
C GLY A 18 -4.18 -2.86 13.36
N TRP A 19 -4.45 -3.06 14.66
CA TRP A 19 -5.23 -4.18 15.16
C TRP A 19 -6.70 -3.76 15.36
N GLY A 20 -7.62 -4.46 14.71
CA GLY A 20 -9.04 -4.40 15.05
C GLY A 20 -9.29 -5.19 16.33
N GLY A 21 -9.45 -4.51 17.48
CA GLY A 21 -9.86 -5.16 18.72
C GLY A 21 -11.24 -5.84 18.56
N GLY A 22 -11.60 -6.77 19.45
CA GLY A 22 -12.86 -7.53 19.35
C GLY A 22 -14.15 -6.70 19.28
N GLU A 23 -14.09 -5.41 19.63
CA GLU A 23 -15.19 -4.43 19.55
C GLU A 23 -14.98 -3.36 18.46
N SER A 24 -13.93 -3.45 17.63
CA SER A 24 -13.65 -2.43 16.62
C SER A 24 -14.64 -2.51 15.45
N GLN A 25 -15.29 -1.39 15.13
CA GLN A 25 -16.10 -1.27 13.92
C GLN A 25 -15.21 -0.83 12.74
N LYS A 26 -15.27 -1.56 11.61
CA LYS A 26 -14.67 -1.09 10.36
C LYS A 26 -15.40 0.18 9.94
N TRP A 27 -14.65 1.20 9.56
CA TRP A 27 -15.19 2.45 9.07
C TRP A 27 -14.49 2.85 7.77
N THR A 28 -15.22 3.59 6.94
CA THR A 28 -14.72 4.24 5.73
C THR A 28 -15.41 5.60 5.66
N TYR A 29 -14.68 6.63 5.28
CA TYR A 29 -15.22 7.97 5.14
C TYR A 29 -14.75 8.58 3.83
N LYS A 30 -15.68 9.21 3.12
CA LYS A 30 -15.43 9.99 1.92
C LYS A 30 -16.02 11.39 2.13
N PRO A 31 -15.23 12.45 1.97
CA PRO A 31 -15.75 13.82 2.01
C PRO A 31 -16.70 14.03 0.82
N GLN A 32 -17.73 14.88 0.99
CA GLN A 32 -18.78 15.04 -0.02
C GLN A 32 -18.24 15.62 -1.34
N ASP A 33 -17.20 16.43 -1.26
CA ASP A 33 -16.58 17.17 -2.36
C ASP A 33 -15.19 16.64 -2.73
N GLY A 34 -14.76 15.52 -2.13
CA GLY A 34 -13.41 14.99 -2.33
C GLY A 34 -12.32 15.76 -1.59
N ILE A 35 -12.65 16.79 -0.81
CA ILE A 35 -11.70 17.72 -0.20
C ILE A 35 -11.61 17.47 1.30
N PHE A 36 -10.39 17.50 1.83
CA PHE A 36 -10.13 17.56 3.27
C PHE A 36 -9.50 18.91 3.60
N THR A 37 -10.09 19.63 4.55
CA THR A 37 -9.56 20.93 5.03
C THR A 37 -8.95 20.82 6.42
N GLN A 38 -9.44 19.91 7.25
CA GLN A 38 -8.85 19.63 8.55
C GLN A 38 -8.84 18.15 8.89
N ILE A 39 -7.79 17.73 9.57
CA ILE A 39 -7.69 16.41 10.22
C ILE A 39 -7.50 16.65 11.71
N ILE A 40 -8.43 16.12 12.49
CA ILE A 40 -8.47 16.28 13.94
C ILE A 40 -8.10 14.95 14.56
N VAL A 41 -6.96 14.91 15.25
CA VAL A 41 -6.43 13.71 15.90
C VAL A 41 -6.49 13.92 17.41
N ALA A 42 -7.26 13.09 18.09
CA ALA A 42 -7.26 13.01 19.55
C ALA A 42 -6.30 11.90 19.98
N TYR A 43 -5.38 12.20 20.89
CA TYR A 43 -4.34 11.28 21.35
C TYR A 43 -4.13 11.39 22.87
N GLY A 44 -3.74 10.29 23.49
CA GLY A 44 -3.27 10.27 24.88
C GLY A 44 -1.78 9.90 24.94
N ASP A 45 -1.28 9.66 26.15
CA ASP A 45 0.15 9.39 26.40
C ASP A 45 0.74 8.21 25.60
N GLN A 46 -0.10 7.27 25.16
CA GLN A 46 0.36 6.01 24.56
C GLN A 46 -0.26 5.67 23.21
N CYS A 47 -1.31 6.35 22.76
CA CYS A 47 -1.96 6.05 21.48
C CYS A 47 -2.88 7.16 20.99
N ILE A 48 -3.12 7.13 19.67
CA ILE A 48 -4.25 7.82 19.05
C ILE A 48 -5.54 7.20 19.59
N LYS A 49 -6.45 8.05 20.06
CA LYS A 49 -7.74 7.68 20.63
C LYS A 49 -8.84 7.78 19.59
N SER A 50 -8.85 8.85 18.81
CA SER A 50 -9.79 9.03 17.73
C SER A 50 -9.28 9.96 16.65
N ILE A 51 -9.88 9.85 15.47
CA ILE A 51 -9.66 10.73 14.33
C ILE A 51 -11.02 11.23 13.81
N ARG A 52 -11.02 12.46 13.30
CA ARG A 52 -12.15 13.08 12.63
C ARG A 52 -11.64 13.96 11.50
N PHE A 53 -12.45 14.12 10.46
CA PHE A 53 -12.14 14.92 9.28
C PHE A 53 -13.13 16.07 9.15
N VAL A 54 -12.69 17.14 8.50
CA VAL A 54 -13.53 18.26 8.06
C VAL A 54 -13.35 18.39 6.55
N ASP A 55 -14.46 18.46 5.82
CA ASP A 55 -14.45 18.57 4.35
C ASP A 55 -14.40 20.04 3.86
N GLY A 56 -14.43 20.26 2.55
CA GLY A 56 -14.41 21.60 1.96
C GLY A 56 -15.67 22.41 2.23
N SER A 57 -16.77 21.77 2.63
CA SER A 57 -18.01 22.40 3.07
C SER A 57 -18.02 22.76 4.57
N MET A 58 -16.92 22.51 5.28
CA MET A 58 -16.78 22.66 6.73
C MET A 58 -17.66 21.68 7.54
N GLU A 59 -18.10 20.59 6.92
CA GLU A 59 -18.86 19.55 7.59
C GLU A 59 -17.94 18.53 8.26
N TYR A 60 -18.33 18.08 9.45
CA TYR A 60 -17.56 17.14 10.22
C TYR A 60 -17.92 15.71 9.86
N SER A 61 -16.90 14.86 9.67
CA SER A 61 -17.11 13.42 9.68
C SER A 61 -17.63 12.92 11.04
N PRO A 62 -18.22 11.71 11.10
CA PRO A 62 -18.31 10.99 12.36
C PRO A 62 -16.94 10.88 13.05
N GLN A 63 -16.94 10.73 14.37
CA GLN A 63 -15.71 10.43 15.10
C GLN A 63 -15.38 8.95 15.01
N PHE A 64 -14.15 8.65 14.57
CA PHE A 64 -13.66 7.28 14.45
C PHE A 64 -12.71 6.99 15.61
N GLY A 65 -13.12 6.11 16.52
CA GLY A 65 -12.38 5.75 17.73
C GLY A 65 -13.09 6.19 19.01
N ALA A 66 -12.38 6.16 20.14
CA ALA A 66 -12.97 6.40 21.46
C ALA A 66 -13.33 7.87 21.67
N ALA A 67 -14.36 8.11 22.50
CA ALA A 67 -14.68 9.44 23.00
C ALA A 67 -13.50 10.01 23.81
N SER A 68 -13.26 11.32 23.68
CA SER A 68 -12.21 12.00 24.44
C SER A 68 -12.50 11.87 25.94
N ALA A 69 -11.56 11.28 26.68
CA ALA A 69 -11.61 11.16 28.13
C ALA A 69 -10.63 12.15 28.79
N ASN A 70 -10.65 12.24 30.12
CA ASN A 70 -9.67 13.05 30.86
C ASN A 70 -8.24 12.66 30.48
N GLY A 71 -7.41 13.66 30.13
CA GLY A 71 -6.03 13.45 29.67
C GLY A 71 -5.87 13.24 28.15
N THR A 72 -6.92 13.46 27.35
CA THR A 72 -6.82 13.45 25.89
C THR A 72 -6.35 14.81 25.37
N ASN A 73 -5.28 14.82 24.59
CA ASN A 73 -4.83 15.96 23.81
C ASN A 73 -5.45 15.92 22.40
N THR A 74 -5.57 17.08 21.77
CA THR A 74 -6.09 17.21 20.41
C THR A 74 -5.10 17.97 19.55
N GLN A 75 -4.79 17.41 18.39
CA GLN A 75 -4.06 18.09 17.32
C GLN A 75 -5.01 18.35 16.16
N ILE A 76 -5.01 19.59 15.65
CA ILE A 76 -5.71 19.97 14.44
C ILE A 76 -4.65 20.21 13.37
N ILE A 77 -4.77 19.48 12.27
CA ILE A 77 -3.93 19.62 11.08
C ILE A 77 -4.79 20.33 10.06
N ASN A 78 -4.43 21.56 9.71
CA ASN A 78 -5.10 22.32 8.66
C ASN A 78 -4.43 22.00 7.32
N ILE A 79 -5.23 21.93 6.26
CA ILE A 79 -4.82 21.73 4.88
C ILE A 79 -5.29 22.96 4.10
N ASP A 80 -4.35 23.74 3.58
CA ASP A 80 -4.62 25.02 2.91
C ASP A 80 -5.09 24.81 1.45
N HIS A 81 -6.30 24.26 1.30
CA HIS A 81 -6.94 24.04 0.00
C HIS A 81 -7.22 25.36 -0.76
N PRO A 82 -7.09 25.44 -2.11
CA PRO A 82 -6.81 24.35 -3.05
C PRO A 82 -5.32 24.07 -3.31
N GLU A 83 -4.43 24.91 -2.78
CA GLU A 83 -2.99 24.81 -3.08
C GLU A 83 -2.31 23.66 -2.33
N GLU A 84 -2.87 23.27 -1.18
CA GLU A 84 -2.46 22.10 -0.41
C GLU A 84 -3.56 21.02 -0.39
N TYR A 85 -3.16 19.76 -0.57
CA TYR A 85 -4.03 18.60 -0.49
C TYR A 85 -3.26 17.36 -0.01
N LEU A 86 -3.98 16.45 0.67
CA LEU A 86 -3.42 15.22 1.20
C LEU A 86 -3.03 14.26 0.06
N ILE A 87 -1.80 13.74 0.11
CA ILE A 87 -1.28 12.76 -0.87
C ILE A 87 -0.90 11.42 -0.24
N GLY A 88 -0.80 11.36 1.09
CA GLY A 88 -0.40 10.12 1.75
C GLY A 88 -0.48 10.18 3.26
N VAL A 89 -0.38 9.00 3.86
CA VAL A 89 -0.33 8.80 5.31
C VAL A 89 0.75 7.77 5.60
N SER A 90 1.61 8.01 6.58
CA SER A 90 2.61 7.03 7.03
C SER A 90 2.48 6.73 8.52
N VAL A 91 2.73 5.48 8.87
CA VAL A 91 2.77 5.00 10.24
C VAL A 91 4.13 4.36 10.51
N ASP A 92 4.79 4.76 11.60
CA ASP A 92 6.03 4.15 12.05
C ASP A 92 5.73 2.95 12.97
N PHE A 93 6.04 1.72 12.53
CA PHE A 93 5.99 0.52 13.37
C PHE A 93 7.39 0.15 13.85
N PRO A 94 7.73 0.26 15.15
CA PRO A 94 9.00 -0.25 15.63
C PRO A 94 9.01 -1.78 15.58
N SER A 95 10.14 -2.35 15.13
CA SER A 95 10.39 -3.79 15.26
C SER A 95 10.50 -4.14 16.74
N ASP A 96 9.71 -5.14 17.14
CA ASP A 96 9.68 -5.81 18.43
C ASP A 96 8.82 -5.15 19.54
N ALA A 97 7.71 -5.85 19.83
CA ALA A 97 6.89 -5.78 21.05
C ALA A 97 6.03 -4.52 21.33
N CYS A 98 5.97 -3.51 20.46
CA CYS A 98 5.08 -2.36 20.69
C CYS A 98 3.73 -2.54 19.99
N ILE A 99 2.69 -2.89 20.74
CA ILE A 99 1.28 -2.93 20.30
C ILE A 99 0.65 -1.53 20.12
N PHE A 100 1.46 -0.47 20.19
CA PHE A 100 1.01 0.92 20.14
C PHE A 100 1.44 1.58 18.83
N VAL A 101 0.48 2.20 18.13
CA VAL A 101 0.72 3.00 16.93
C VAL A 101 1.49 4.25 17.34
N ARG A 102 2.72 4.39 16.82
CA ARG A 102 3.59 5.57 16.91
C ARG A 102 3.11 6.66 15.91
N PRO A 103 3.70 7.89 15.86
CA PRO A 103 2.99 9.05 15.32
C PRO A 103 2.50 8.82 13.89
N LEU A 104 1.19 9.01 13.71
CA LEU A 104 0.56 9.10 12.40
C LEU A 104 1.03 10.38 11.74
N ARG A 105 1.64 10.28 10.56
CA ARG A 105 2.01 11.45 9.77
C ARG A 105 1.15 11.52 8.53
N PHE A 106 0.66 12.72 8.27
CA PHE A 106 -0.06 13.07 7.06
C PHE A 106 0.90 13.81 6.15
N HIS A 107 0.85 13.47 4.86
CA HIS A 107 1.72 14.04 3.84
C HIS A 107 0.89 14.78 2.82
N THR A 108 1.31 15.99 2.45
CA THR A 108 0.64 16.83 1.46
C THR A 108 1.52 17.09 0.25
N ASN A 109 0.93 17.61 -0.84
CA ASN A 109 1.65 17.96 -2.06
C ASN A 109 2.71 19.06 -1.87
N VAL A 110 2.69 19.80 -0.75
CA VAL A 110 3.70 20.83 -0.45
C VAL A 110 4.93 20.28 0.27
N ASP A 111 4.86 19.04 0.79
CA ASP A 111 5.99 18.39 1.44
C ASP A 111 7.15 18.14 0.45
N ASP A 112 8.34 18.65 0.77
CA ASP A 112 9.54 18.51 -0.06
C ASP A 112 9.90 17.04 -0.37
N ILE A 113 9.47 16.10 0.48
CA ILE A 113 9.70 14.66 0.35
C ILE A 113 9.02 14.08 -0.92
N PHE A 114 7.94 14.71 -1.40
CA PHE A 114 7.13 14.18 -2.49
C PHE A 114 7.09 15.06 -3.74
N LYS A 115 7.84 16.17 -3.77
CA LYS A 115 7.96 17.04 -4.96
C LYS A 115 8.50 16.30 -6.20
N ASP A 116 9.31 15.26 -6.00
CA ASP A 116 9.82 14.37 -7.06
C ASP A 116 9.18 12.97 -7.04
N CYS A 117 8.40 12.65 -6.00
CA CYS A 117 7.82 11.33 -5.75
C CYS A 117 6.38 11.51 -5.30
N VAL A 118 5.41 11.68 -6.19
CA VAL A 118 4.00 11.59 -5.78
C VAL A 118 3.71 10.11 -5.45
N PRO A 119 3.47 9.73 -4.18
CA PRO A 119 3.40 8.32 -3.81
C PRO A 119 2.07 7.73 -4.30
N ARG A 120 2.13 6.96 -5.39
CA ARG A 120 1.02 6.12 -5.88
C ARG A 120 1.17 4.65 -5.45
N TYR A 121 2.12 4.35 -4.56
CA TYR A 121 2.54 2.99 -4.28
C TYR A 121 2.26 2.63 -2.82
N PRO A 122 1.61 1.48 -2.54
CA PRO A 122 1.45 1.00 -1.18
C PRO A 122 2.76 0.43 -0.59
N GLY A 123 3.83 0.34 -1.39
CA GLY A 123 5.18 -0.09 -0.98
C GLY A 123 6.27 0.87 -1.50
N PRO A 124 7.55 0.44 -1.55
CA PRO A 124 8.03 -0.93 -1.44
C PRO A 124 8.13 -1.47 -0.01
N TRP A 125 8.02 -2.79 0.15
CA TRP A 125 8.39 -3.51 1.37
C TRP A 125 9.59 -4.41 1.09
N GLY A 126 10.49 -4.57 2.06
CA GLY A 126 11.72 -5.34 1.89
C GLY A 126 12.93 -4.65 2.55
N GLY A 127 14.13 -5.13 2.23
CA GLY A 127 15.37 -4.50 2.69
C GLY A 127 15.73 -3.25 1.88
N CYS A 128 16.66 -2.44 2.39
CA CYS A 128 17.15 -1.21 1.76
C CYS A 128 18.22 -1.42 0.67
N GLY A 129 18.50 -2.67 0.29
CA GLY A 129 19.48 -3.02 -0.73
C GLY A 129 18.86 -3.35 -2.10
N GLY A 130 19.71 -3.64 -3.09
CA GLY A 130 19.30 -4.02 -4.44
C GLY A 130 19.27 -2.86 -5.43
N ARG A 131 18.92 -3.15 -6.69
CA ARG A 131 18.70 -2.13 -7.73
C ARG A 131 17.20 -1.91 -7.89
N HIS A 132 16.79 -0.64 -7.96
CA HIS A 132 15.41 -0.29 -8.28
C HIS A 132 15.04 -0.78 -9.70
N TRP A 133 13.75 -0.95 -9.95
CA TRP A 133 13.21 -1.22 -11.27
C TRP A 133 11.75 -0.80 -11.30
N ASP A 134 11.30 -0.39 -12.48
CA ASP A 134 9.91 -0.09 -12.80
C ASP A 134 9.72 -0.49 -14.28
N ASP A 135 8.89 -1.50 -14.54
CA ASP A 135 8.62 -1.96 -15.90
C ASP A 135 7.61 -1.04 -16.64
N GLY A 136 7.00 -0.10 -15.94
CA GLY A 136 5.98 0.80 -16.45
C GLY A 136 4.57 0.21 -16.42
N VAL A 137 3.68 0.74 -17.26
CA VAL A 137 2.25 0.43 -17.24
C VAL A 137 1.86 -0.51 -18.38
N PHE A 138 1.26 -1.64 -18.02
CA PHE A 138 0.71 -2.63 -18.95
C PHE A 138 -0.78 -2.85 -18.72
N SER A 139 -1.46 -3.46 -19.68
CA SER A 139 -2.90 -3.72 -19.62
C SER A 139 -3.25 -4.82 -18.62
N ALA A 140 -2.41 -5.85 -18.49
CA ALA A 140 -2.61 -6.92 -17.51
C ALA A 140 -1.31 -7.68 -17.21
N VAL A 141 -1.25 -8.34 -16.06
CA VAL A 141 -0.26 -9.39 -15.75
C VAL A 141 -0.87 -10.74 -16.13
N LYS A 142 -0.23 -11.47 -17.05
CA LYS A 142 -0.69 -12.79 -17.51
C LYS A 142 -0.05 -13.93 -16.74
N GLN A 143 1.25 -13.82 -16.51
CA GLN A 143 2.03 -14.86 -15.86
C GLN A 143 3.11 -14.24 -14.97
N ILE A 144 3.39 -14.91 -13.85
CA ILE A 144 4.46 -14.55 -12.92
C ILE A 144 5.37 -15.76 -12.75
N HIS A 145 6.66 -15.55 -12.90
CA HIS A 145 7.71 -16.51 -12.54
C HIS A 145 8.39 -16.03 -11.28
N VAL A 146 8.32 -16.84 -10.23
CA VAL A 146 9.01 -16.58 -8.98
C VAL A 146 10.18 -17.54 -8.85
N HIS A 147 11.38 -17.00 -8.64
CA HIS A 147 12.60 -17.77 -8.44
C HIS A 147 12.94 -17.83 -6.97
N VAL A 148 12.85 -19.04 -6.41
CA VAL A 148 13.13 -19.32 -5.01
C VAL A 148 14.50 -19.99 -4.85
N SER A 149 15.11 -19.85 -3.67
CA SER A 149 16.36 -20.56 -3.35
C SER A 149 16.19 -21.50 -2.17
N ALA A 150 17.12 -22.45 -2.06
CA ALA A 150 17.19 -23.41 -0.95
C ALA A 150 17.27 -22.77 0.45
N PHE A 151 17.57 -21.47 0.55
CA PHE A 151 17.57 -20.70 1.80
C PHE A 151 16.23 -20.02 2.12
N VAL A 152 15.14 -20.41 1.45
CA VAL A 152 13.77 -19.92 1.68
C VAL A 152 13.69 -18.39 1.52
N CYS A 153 14.21 -17.89 0.41
CA CYS A 153 14.05 -16.50 0.00
C CYS A 153 13.75 -16.38 -1.49
N ILE A 154 13.03 -15.31 -1.85
CA ILE A 154 12.79 -14.92 -3.23
C ILE A 154 14.07 -14.28 -3.76
N ARG A 155 14.61 -14.84 -4.84
CA ARG A 155 15.86 -14.37 -5.47
C ARG A 155 15.64 -13.60 -6.75
N GLY A 156 14.52 -13.85 -7.42
CA GLY A 156 14.16 -13.18 -8.65
C GLY A 156 12.67 -13.30 -8.92
N ILE A 157 12.15 -12.35 -9.66
CA ILE A 157 10.77 -12.37 -10.15
C ILE A 157 10.74 -11.86 -11.58
N GLN A 158 9.87 -12.45 -12.40
CA GLN A 158 9.69 -12.05 -13.79
C GLN A 158 8.20 -12.10 -14.14
N PHE A 159 7.76 -11.17 -14.97
CA PHE A 159 6.36 -11.02 -15.34
C PHE A 159 6.17 -11.13 -16.85
N GLU A 160 5.10 -11.79 -17.26
CA GLU A 160 4.55 -11.68 -18.60
C GLU A 160 3.40 -10.68 -18.57
N TYR A 161 3.54 -9.60 -19.32
CA TYR A 161 2.55 -8.55 -19.43
C TYR A 161 1.79 -8.63 -20.74
N LEU A 162 0.51 -8.23 -20.70
CA LEU A 162 -0.26 -7.90 -21.89
C LEU A 162 -0.11 -6.40 -22.19
N GLY A 163 0.44 -6.06 -23.34
CA GLY A 163 0.52 -4.69 -23.84
C GLY A 163 -0.84 -4.16 -24.32
N ARG A 164 -0.94 -2.83 -24.48
CA ARG A 164 -2.14 -2.17 -25.03
C ARG A 164 -2.43 -2.57 -26.48
N ASP A 165 -1.41 -3.06 -27.20
CA ASP A 165 -1.50 -3.61 -28.54
C ASP A 165 -1.98 -5.07 -28.56
N GLY A 166 -2.32 -5.64 -27.39
CA GLY A 166 -2.75 -7.02 -27.23
C GLY A 166 -1.61 -8.04 -27.27
N ARG A 167 -0.34 -7.61 -27.30
CA ARG A 167 0.81 -8.53 -27.37
C ARG A 167 1.37 -8.85 -25.99
N SER A 168 1.77 -10.11 -25.82
CA SER A 168 2.50 -10.58 -24.64
C SER A 168 3.97 -10.16 -24.69
N THR A 169 4.50 -9.60 -23.61
CA THR A 169 5.94 -9.30 -23.46
C THR A 169 6.44 -9.69 -22.08
N TRP A 170 7.62 -10.30 -22.01
CA TRP A 170 8.29 -10.64 -20.76
C TRP A 170 9.12 -9.46 -20.24
N SER A 171 9.04 -9.19 -18.94
CA SER A 171 9.93 -8.27 -18.24
C SER A 171 11.38 -8.82 -18.20
N PRO A 172 12.38 -7.97 -17.91
CA PRO A 172 13.63 -8.45 -17.34
C PRO A 172 13.37 -9.28 -16.07
N CYS A 173 14.25 -10.24 -15.77
CA CYS A 173 14.20 -10.91 -14.48
C CYS A 173 14.77 -9.97 -13.41
N HIS A 174 13.92 -9.62 -12.44
CA HIS A 174 14.25 -8.68 -11.38
C HIS A 174 14.77 -9.43 -10.17
N GLY A 175 16.09 -9.35 -10.00
CA GLY A 175 16.82 -10.25 -9.10
C GLY A 175 17.26 -11.51 -9.85
N ALA A 176 18.40 -12.05 -9.41
CA ALA A 176 19.11 -13.21 -9.96
C ALA A 176 19.92 -13.05 -11.27
N ASN A 177 21.19 -13.45 -11.19
CA ASN A 177 22.02 -14.01 -12.27
C ASN A 177 22.30 -15.48 -11.89
N PHE A 178 21.50 -16.47 -12.34
CA PHE A 178 21.76 -17.87 -11.98
C PHE A 178 21.52 -18.88 -13.10
N VAL A 179 22.21 -20.01 -12.98
CA VAL A 179 22.36 -21.09 -13.98
C VAL A 179 21.17 -22.07 -14.00
N LYS A 180 20.32 -22.13 -12.95
CA LYS A 180 19.02 -22.87 -12.89
C LYS A 180 18.34 -22.67 -11.52
N PRO A 181 17.39 -21.71 -11.36
CA PRO A 181 16.59 -21.61 -10.14
C PRO A 181 15.40 -22.59 -10.16
N GLU A 182 14.92 -22.97 -8.97
CA GLU A 182 13.58 -23.52 -8.81
C GLU A 182 12.56 -22.42 -9.14
N LYS A 183 11.61 -22.75 -10.01
CA LYS A 183 10.71 -21.80 -10.66
C LYS A 183 9.27 -22.17 -10.32
N ILE A 184 8.55 -21.22 -9.74
CA ILE A 184 7.11 -21.32 -9.52
C ILE A 184 6.41 -20.48 -10.59
N GLU A 185 5.49 -21.10 -11.33
CA GLU A 185 4.69 -20.45 -12.38
C GLU A 185 3.27 -20.18 -11.91
N ILE A 186 2.87 -18.90 -11.93
CA ILE A 186 1.52 -18.46 -11.63
C ILE A 186 0.90 -17.92 -12.92
N LYS A 187 -0.17 -18.54 -13.39
CA LYS A 187 -0.88 -18.15 -14.63
C LYS A 187 -2.27 -17.65 -14.29
N CYS A 188 -2.59 -16.43 -14.71
CA CYS A 188 -3.97 -15.92 -14.76
C CYS A 188 -4.63 -16.56 -15.99
N LYS A 189 -5.49 -17.57 -15.77
CA LYS A 189 -5.93 -18.49 -16.85
C LYS A 189 -7.24 -18.09 -17.53
N GLU A 190 -8.01 -17.20 -16.92
CA GLU A 190 -9.36 -16.85 -17.36
C GLU A 190 -9.39 -15.43 -17.93
N GLU A 191 -10.25 -15.18 -18.92
CA GLU A 191 -10.32 -13.89 -19.65
C GLU A 191 -10.72 -12.68 -18.75
N GLU A 192 -11.10 -12.94 -17.49
CA GLU A 192 -11.46 -11.94 -16.49
C GLU A 192 -10.63 -12.03 -15.19
N GLU A 193 -9.64 -12.91 -15.12
CA GLU A 193 -8.82 -13.04 -13.92
C GLU A 193 -7.70 -11.99 -13.93
N VAL A 194 -7.80 -11.02 -13.02
CA VAL A 194 -6.85 -9.92 -12.89
C VAL A 194 -6.16 -9.97 -11.55
N LEU A 195 -4.87 -9.62 -11.53
CA LEU A 195 -4.10 -9.46 -10.29
C LEU A 195 -4.59 -8.21 -9.56
N ILE A 196 -5.03 -8.37 -8.31
CA ILE A 196 -5.60 -7.29 -7.48
C ILE A 196 -4.77 -7.01 -6.23
N GLY A 197 -3.82 -7.86 -5.87
CA GLY A 197 -3.04 -7.66 -4.66
C GLY A 197 -1.84 -8.56 -4.56
N VAL A 198 -0.90 -8.15 -3.71
CA VAL A 198 0.29 -8.91 -3.33
C VAL A 198 0.45 -8.80 -1.82
N ALA A 199 0.72 -9.93 -1.17
CA ALA A 199 1.15 -9.98 0.23
C ALA A 199 2.43 -10.80 0.34
N GLY A 200 3.10 -10.72 1.48
CA GLY A 200 4.32 -11.48 1.71
C GLY A 200 4.98 -11.15 3.03
N PHE A 201 6.04 -11.88 3.32
CA PHE A 201 6.91 -11.63 4.47
C PHE A 201 8.31 -11.27 3.96
N TYR A 202 8.94 -10.29 4.59
CA TYR A 202 10.35 -9.99 4.42
C TYR A 202 11.08 -10.10 5.75
N GLY A 203 12.40 -10.22 5.70
CA GLY A 203 13.23 -10.16 6.90
C GLY A 203 14.61 -10.77 6.69
N ARG A 204 15.36 -10.86 7.79
CA ARG A 204 16.77 -11.26 7.76
C ARG A 204 16.96 -12.74 7.45
N VAL A 205 17.96 -13.06 6.63
CA VAL A 205 18.40 -14.44 6.37
C VAL A 205 19.63 -14.76 7.23
N LYS A 206 19.54 -15.81 8.05
CA LYS A 206 20.65 -16.25 8.93
C LYS A 206 21.89 -16.60 8.09
N GLY A 207 23.06 -16.10 8.50
CA GLY A 207 24.34 -16.38 7.83
C GLY A 207 24.65 -15.52 6.59
N SER A 208 23.81 -14.53 6.26
CA SER A 208 23.98 -13.66 5.08
C SER A 208 24.53 -12.25 5.39
N GLY A 209 25.06 -12.01 6.59
CA GLY A 209 25.53 -10.66 6.99
C GLY A 209 24.39 -9.67 7.22
N GLU A 210 23.25 -10.14 7.76
CA GLU A 210 22.07 -9.34 8.15
C GLU A 210 21.24 -8.73 7.00
N ILE A 211 21.39 -9.21 5.76
CA ILE A 211 20.58 -8.71 4.65
C ILE A 211 19.10 -9.09 4.84
N GLU A 212 18.23 -8.09 4.75
CA GLU A 212 16.78 -8.27 4.70
C GLU A 212 16.31 -8.49 3.27
N VAL A 213 15.55 -9.55 3.06
CA VAL A 213 15.05 -9.97 1.74
C VAL A 213 13.58 -10.38 1.83
N ILE A 214 12.90 -10.39 0.69
CA ILE A 214 11.57 -11.01 0.59
C ILE A 214 11.71 -12.53 0.79
N LYS A 215 10.96 -13.07 1.74
CA LYS A 215 10.96 -14.50 2.09
C LYS A 215 9.81 -15.25 1.42
N SER A 216 8.65 -14.61 1.29
CA SER A 216 7.49 -15.19 0.62
C SER A 216 6.66 -14.14 -0.09
N LEU A 217 5.91 -14.58 -1.09
CA LEU A 217 4.95 -13.78 -1.83
C LEU A 217 3.68 -14.61 -2.06
N SER A 218 2.54 -13.96 -1.87
CA SER A 218 1.22 -14.46 -2.24
C SER A 218 0.55 -13.42 -3.12
N PHE A 219 -0.02 -13.87 -4.24
CA PHE A 219 -0.65 -13.05 -5.27
C PHE A 219 -2.16 -13.28 -5.24
N TYR A 220 -2.90 -12.21 -5.07
CA TYR A 220 -4.36 -12.22 -5.07
C TYR A 220 -4.84 -11.84 -6.45
N THR A 221 -5.72 -12.66 -7.02
CA THR A 221 -6.57 -12.27 -8.14
C THR A 221 -7.98 -12.05 -7.64
N ASN A 222 -8.81 -11.41 -8.47
CA ASN A 222 -10.25 -11.32 -8.23
C ASN A 222 -10.96 -12.69 -8.17
N LYS A 223 -10.25 -13.80 -8.45
CA LYS A 223 -10.80 -15.16 -8.43
C LYS A 223 -10.10 -16.10 -7.42
N ARG A 224 -8.80 -15.93 -7.17
CA ARG A 224 -7.94 -16.93 -6.51
C ARG A 224 -6.78 -16.31 -5.74
N LEU A 225 -6.15 -17.12 -4.88
CA LEU A 225 -4.89 -16.84 -4.19
C LEU A 225 -3.80 -17.79 -4.69
N PHE A 226 -2.62 -17.25 -5.03
CA PHE A 226 -1.44 -18.02 -5.45
C PHE A 226 -0.24 -17.71 -4.56
N GLY A 227 0.31 -18.70 -3.87
CA GLY A 227 1.46 -18.52 -2.98
C GLY A 227 1.52 -19.63 -1.94
N PRO A 228 2.22 -19.42 -0.83
CA PRO A 228 1.76 -19.93 0.45
C PRO A 228 0.50 -19.19 0.92
#